data_AF-A0A364LEZ0-F1
#
_entry.id   AF-A0A364LEZ0-F1
#
_cell.length_a   1.000
_cell.length_b   1.000
_cell.length_c   1.000
_cell.angle_alpha   90.00
_cell.angle_beta   90.00
_cell.angle_gamma   90.00
#
_symmetry.space_group_name_H-M   'P 1'
#
loop_
_entity.id
_entity.type
_entity.pdbx_description
1 polymer ?
#
loop_
_entity_poly.entity_id
_entity_poly.type
_entity_poly.pdbx_seq_one_letter_code
_entity_poly.pdbx_strand_id
1 'polypeptide(L)'
;MLPKAPIGALIREAALEPASVLLDARKARYVVRLLTLPDTHPTAQLLPVTLRYGDAHAQPGEQPLDDREWAQNGTQAPKRIGQRLAKHLAQRLTKDPSGGIERTTEWAREAFPGSIRVAGMEIALREASQQRLGTTLWSDGSRQESGRTGAGVALQPMPGAPWESLEVPMGTGYEVFDAELVAVALALEWALDRHLPGPIYVLLDAQNAINRLQTTKTRTDPSA
;
A
#
# COMPACT_ATOMS: atom_id res chain seq x y z
N MET A 1 -48.94 39.17 0.27
CA MET A 1 -47.78 38.28 0.49
C MET A 1 -47.63 37.38 -0.74
N LEU A 2 -46.53 37.48 -1.48
CA LEU A 2 -46.27 36.59 -2.62
C LEU A 2 -45.93 35.19 -2.07
N PRO A 3 -46.51 34.10 -2.63
CA PRO A 3 -46.14 32.75 -2.24
C PRO A 3 -44.65 32.54 -2.54
N LYS A 4 -43.90 31.98 -1.58
CA LYS A 4 -42.49 31.62 -1.77
C LYS A 4 -42.41 30.71 -3.00
N ALA A 5 -41.55 31.06 -3.96
CA ALA A 5 -41.31 30.24 -5.14
C ALA A 5 -40.95 28.80 -4.72
N PRO A 6 -41.52 27.77 -5.37
CA PRO A 6 -41.27 26.38 -5.02
C PRO A 6 -39.92 25.94 -5.60
N ILE A 7 -38.83 26.48 -5.04
CA ILE A 7 -37.44 26.28 -5.50
C ILE A 7 -37.12 24.78 -5.63
N GLY A 8 -37.60 23.94 -4.71
CA GLY A 8 -37.38 22.49 -4.78
C GLY A 8 -38.13 21.77 -5.90
N ALA A 9 -39.23 22.32 -6.42
CA ALA A 9 -39.89 21.80 -7.61
C ALA A 9 -39.14 22.24 -8.88
N LEU A 10 -38.74 23.51 -8.93
CA LEU A 10 -37.97 24.07 -10.05
C LEU A 10 -36.60 23.39 -10.23
N ILE A 11 -35.89 23.06 -9.15
CA ILE A 11 -34.62 22.33 -9.20
C ILE A 11 -34.80 20.93 -9.80
N ARG A 12 -35.90 20.23 -9.44
CA ARG A 12 -36.21 18.89 -9.95
C ARG A 12 -36.58 18.90 -11.43
N GLU A 13 -37.44 19.84 -11.84
CA GLU A 13 -37.83 20.01 -13.25
C GLU A 13 -36.65 20.46 -14.13
N ALA A 14 -35.74 21.27 -13.60
CA ALA A 14 -34.52 21.70 -14.30
C ALA A 14 -33.39 20.65 -14.28
N ALA A 15 -33.62 19.47 -13.69
CA ALA A 15 -32.61 18.42 -13.50
C ALA A 15 -31.29 18.93 -12.84
N LEU A 16 -31.38 19.96 -11.99
CA LEU A 16 -30.23 20.52 -11.30
C LEU A 16 -29.95 19.74 -10.00
N GLU A 17 -28.67 19.51 -9.71
CA GLU A 17 -28.28 18.96 -8.41
C GLU A 17 -28.61 19.94 -7.28
N PRO A 18 -29.13 19.47 -6.13
CA PRO A 18 -29.37 20.32 -4.98
C PRO A 18 -28.09 21.03 -4.51
N ALA A 19 -28.22 22.28 -4.08
CA ALA A 19 -27.08 23.08 -3.62
C ALA A 19 -26.30 22.43 -2.45
N SER A 20 -26.97 21.65 -1.60
CA SER A 20 -26.34 20.88 -0.52
C SER A 20 -25.37 19.83 -1.06
N VAL A 21 -25.76 19.08 -2.09
CA VAL A 21 -24.95 18.03 -2.71
C VAL A 21 -23.70 18.65 -3.35
N LEU A 22 -23.87 19.73 -4.11
CA LEU A 22 -22.76 20.46 -4.72
C LEU A 22 -21.79 21.02 -3.69
N LEU A 23 -22.31 21.55 -2.59
CA LEU A 23 -21.50 22.08 -1.49
C LEU A 23 -20.70 20.97 -0.81
N ASP A 24 -21.31 19.82 -0.54
CA ASP A 24 -20.62 18.70 0.10
C ASP A 24 -19.55 18.09 -0.82
N ALA A 25 -19.81 17.99 -2.12
CA ALA A 25 -18.80 17.59 -3.12
C ALA A 25 -17.63 18.59 -3.21
N ARG A 26 -17.87 19.90 -3.06
CA ARG A 26 -16.80 20.91 -3.00
C ARG A 26 -16.00 20.81 -1.71
N LYS A 27 -16.65 20.61 -0.56
CA LYS A 27 -15.98 20.40 0.73
C LYS A 27 -15.08 19.16 0.69
N ALA A 28 -15.58 18.04 0.18
CA ALA A 28 -14.80 16.81 0.06
C ALA A 28 -13.54 17.02 -0.81
N ARG A 29 -13.68 17.65 -1.98
CA ARG A 29 -12.55 17.99 -2.85
C ARG A 29 -11.52 18.89 -2.16
N TYR A 30 -11.99 19.86 -1.39
CA TYR A 30 -11.11 20.75 -0.64
C TYR A 30 -10.34 20.00 0.46
N VAL A 31 -11.02 19.12 1.20
CA VAL A 31 -10.38 18.25 2.20
C VAL A 31 -9.29 17.37 1.57
N VAL A 32 -9.60 16.69 0.47
CA VAL A 32 -8.61 15.87 -0.25
C VAL A 32 -7.41 16.71 -0.67
N ARG A 33 -7.65 17.90 -1.26
CA ARG A 33 -6.57 18.81 -1.68
C ARG A 33 -5.66 19.21 -0.52
N LEU A 34 -6.21 19.45 0.67
CA LEU A 34 -5.43 19.80 1.86
C LEU A 34 -4.55 18.63 2.34
N LEU A 35 -5.08 17.41 2.29
CA LEU A 35 -4.36 16.20 2.71
C LEU A 35 -3.25 15.78 1.74
N THR A 36 -3.38 16.15 0.46
CA THR A 36 -2.38 15.91 -0.59
C THR A 36 -1.34 17.03 -0.71
N LEU A 37 -1.34 18.03 0.18
CA LEU A 37 -0.33 19.08 0.15
C LEU A 37 1.07 18.50 0.45
N PRO A 38 2.13 19.02 -0.19
CA PRO A 38 3.50 18.67 0.14
C PRO A 38 3.80 18.95 1.62
N ASP A 39 4.72 18.19 2.21
CA ASP A 39 5.10 18.33 3.63
C ASP A 39 5.79 19.65 3.95
N THR A 40 6.27 20.36 2.92
CA THR A 40 6.80 21.72 3.03
C THR A 40 5.71 22.78 3.18
N HIS A 41 4.44 22.45 2.89
CA HIS A 41 3.34 23.41 2.98
C HIS A 41 2.95 23.66 4.45
N PRO A 42 2.76 24.93 4.89
CA PRO A 42 2.44 25.26 6.28
C PRO A 42 1.22 24.51 6.82
N THR A 43 0.16 24.39 6.02
CA THR A 43 -1.03 23.61 6.40
C THR A 43 -0.74 22.14 6.61
N ALA A 44 0.16 21.52 5.83
CA ALA A 44 0.56 20.13 6.06
C ALA A 44 1.36 20.01 7.37
N GLN A 45 2.28 20.95 7.63
CA GLN A 45 3.06 20.96 8.88
C GLN A 45 2.21 21.16 10.13
N LEU A 46 1.08 21.88 10.01
CA LEU A 46 0.11 22.02 11.10
C LEU A 46 -0.64 20.73 11.40
N LEU A 47 -0.83 19.84 10.42
CA LEU A 47 -1.58 18.60 10.63
C LEU A 47 -0.76 17.59 11.47
N PRO A 48 -1.44 16.84 12.36
CA PRO A 48 -0.81 15.81 13.15
C PRO A 48 -0.13 14.77 12.25
N VAL A 49 1.07 14.34 12.67
CA VAL A 49 1.86 13.29 12.03
C VAL A 49 1.03 12.01 11.92
N THR A 50 0.25 11.69 12.95
CA THR A 50 -0.62 10.50 12.99
C THR A 50 -1.74 10.52 11.95
N LEU A 51 -2.13 11.69 11.43
CA LEU A 51 -3.04 11.80 10.28
C LEU A 51 -2.27 11.73 8.96
N ARG A 52 -1.09 12.37 8.88
CA ARG A 52 -0.31 12.53 7.64
C ARG A 52 0.44 11.28 7.19
N TYR A 53 0.99 10.55 8.15
CA TYR A 53 1.71 9.29 7.96
C TYR A 53 1.03 8.28 8.85
N GLY A 54 -0.18 7.89 8.43
CA GLY A 54 -0.85 6.78 9.06
C GLY A 54 -0.07 5.51 8.87
N ASP A 55 -0.18 4.67 9.88
CA ASP A 55 0.23 3.28 9.81
C ASP A 55 -0.88 2.50 10.50
N ALA A 56 -1.71 1.85 9.69
CA ALA A 56 -2.81 1.04 10.17
C ALA A 56 -2.32 -0.16 11.02
N HIS A 57 -1.03 -0.49 10.93
CA HIS A 57 -0.38 -1.61 11.60
C HIS A 57 0.55 -1.19 12.75
N ALA A 58 0.66 0.12 13.05
CA ALA A 58 1.53 0.61 14.11
C ALA A 58 1.22 -0.04 15.46
N GLN A 59 2.24 -0.59 16.09
CA GLN A 59 2.16 -1.20 17.41
C GLN A 59 1.92 -0.13 18.51
N PRO A 60 1.34 -0.52 19.66
CA PRO A 60 1.20 0.38 20.81
C PRO A 60 2.55 1.01 21.19
N GLY A 61 2.67 2.33 21.05
CA GLY A 61 3.86 3.11 21.37
C GLY A 61 4.70 3.58 20.18
N GLU A 62 4.44 3.08 18.96
CA GLU A 62 5.17 3.53 17.75
C GLU A 62 4.68 4.89 17.24
N GLN A 63 3.41 5.23 17.48
CA GLN A 63 2.87 6.53 17.16
C GLN A 63 2.95 7.51 18.35
N PRO A 64 3.26 8.79 18.12
CA PRO A 64 3.30 9.79 19.18
C PRO A 64 1.95 9.89 19.92
N LEU A 65 1.95 9.58 21.22
CA LEU A 65 0.74 9.54 22.05
C LEU A 65 0.01 10.88 22.10
N ASP A 66 0.77 11.98 22.21
CA ASP A 66 0.26 13.36 22.28
C ASP A 66 -0.34 13.87 20.96
N ASP A 67 -0.21 13.09 19.89
CA ASP A 67 -0.63 13.49 18.54
C ASP A 67 -1.88 12.74 18.06
N ARG A 68 -2.55 11.95 18.93
CA ARG A 68 -3.76 11.18 18.62
C ARG A 68 -5.07 11.78 19.15
N GLU A 69 -5.06 12.93 19.84
CA GLU A 69 -6.27 13.53 20.42
C GLU A 69 -7.40 13.76 19.41
N TRP A 70 -7.06 14.08 18.16
CA TRP A 70 -8.01 14.34 17.08
C TRP A 70 -8.83 13.11 16.69
N ALA A 71 -8.27 11.91 16.84
CA ALA A 71 -8.86 10.63 16.48
C ALA A 71 -9.65 9.99 17.64
N GLN A 72 -9.60 10.57 18.84
CA GLN A 72 -10.34 10.06 19.99
C GLN A 72 -11.84 10.38 19.84
N ASN A 73 -12.69 9.40 20.18
CA ASN A 73 -14.15 9.49 20.13
C ASN A 73 -14.79 10.46 21.16
N GLY A 74 -13.99 11.32 21.79
CA GLY A 74 -14.49 12.32 22.74
C GLY A 74 -15.22 13.47 22.03
N THR A 75 -16.24 14.03 22.69
CA THR A 75 -16.95 15.24 22.23
C THR A 75 -16.13 16.51 22.43
N GLN A 76 -15.08 16.45 23.25
CA GLN A 76 -14.20 17.58 23.51
C GLN A 76 -13.37 17.93 22.26
N ALA A 77 -13.26 19.22 21.97
CA ALA A 77 -12.40 19.71 20.91
C ALA A 77 -10.93 19.60 21.35
N PRO A 78 -10.03 19.11 20.48
CA PRO A 78 -8.61 19.07 20.78
C PRO A 78 -8.04 20.46 21.11
N LYS A 79 -6.99 20.51 21.93
CA LYS A 79 -6.40 21.78 22.38
C LYS A 79 -5.61 22.49 21.29
N ARG A 80 -4.87 21.73 20.47
CA ARG A 80 -3.99 22.25 19.41
C ARG A 80 -4.77 22.53 18.12
N ILE A 81 -4.41 23.61 17.42
CA ILE A 81 -5.07 24.00 16.17
C ILE A 81 -5.00 22.90 15.09
N GLY A 82 -3.84 22.25 14.97
CA GLY A 82 -3.62 21.14 14.05
C GLY A 82 -4.55 19.96 14.28
N GLN A 83 -4.69 19.57 15.55
CA GLN A 83 -5.57 18.50 16.00
C GLN A 83 -7.05 18.83 15.76
N ARG A 84 -7.46 20.09 15.98
CA ARG A 84 -8.83 20.53 15.66
C ARG A 84 -9.10 20.48 14.15
N LEU A 85 -8.15 20.95 13.35
CA LEU A 85 -8.25 20.89 11.90
C LEU A 85 -8.36 19.44 11.43
N ALA A 86 -7.50 18.55 11.92
CA ALA A 86 -7.55 17.11 11.64
C ALA A 86 -8.91 16.49 11.96
N LYS A 87 -9.47 16.76 13.14
CA LYS A 87 -10.81 16.28 13.53
C LYS A 87 -11.91 16.76 12.59
N HIS A 88 -11.85 18.02 12.15
CA HIS A 88 -12.80 18.56 11.18
C HIS A 88 -12.64 17.97 9.78
N LEU A 89 -11.41 17.73 9.33
CA LEU A 89 -11.15 17.06 8.04
C LEU A 89 -11.66 15.62 8.08
N ALA A 90 -11.40 14.89 9.17
CA ALA A 90 -11.83 13.50 9.36
C ALA A 90 -13.35 13.34 9.28
N GLN A 91 -14.12 14.25 9.89
CA GLN A 91 -15.59 14.26 9.83
C GLN A 91 -16.17 14.44 8.41
N ARG A 92 -15.36 14.86 7.44
CA ARG A 92 -15.76 15.13 6.05
C ARG A 92 -15.25 14.08 5.08
N LEU A 93 -14.42 13.14 5.55
CA LEU A 93 -13.96 12.01 4.75
C LEU A 93 -15.01 10.88 4.79
N THR A 94 -15.11 10.14 3.69
CA THR A 94 -16.03 9.00 3.57
C THR A 94 -15.57 7.80 4.40
N LYS A 95 -14.26 7.67 4.62
CA LYS A 95 -13.65 6.61 5.42
C LYS A 95 -13.09 7.22 6.70
N ASP A 96 -13.17 6.46 7.80
CA ASP A 96 -12.54 6.84 9.06
C ASP A 96 -11.01 6.86 8.90
N PRO A 97 -10.36 8.03 9.05
CA PRO A 97 -8.91 8.13 8.93
C PRO A 97 -8.20 7.91 10.27
N SER A 98 -8.86 7.43 11.34
CA SER A 98 -8.28 7.31 12.69
C SER A 98 -6.97 6.49 12.78
N GLY A 99 -6.76 5.52 11.87
CA GLY A 99 -5.49 4.81 11.67
C GLY A 99 -4.40 5.63 10.96
N GLY A 100 -4.75 6.85 10.55
CA GLY A 100 -4.00 7.76 9.71
C GLY A 100 -4.16 7.48 8.21
N ILE A 101 -3.51 8.30 7.39
CA ILE A 101 -3.54 8.18 5.93
C ILE A 101 -2.18 7.68 5.46
N GLU A 102 -2.16 6.52 4.83
CA GLU A 102 -0.98 5.99 4.15
C GLU A 102 -0.79 6.71 2.82
N ARG A 103 0.40 7.28 2.61
CA ARG A 103 0.79 7.91 1.35
C ARG A 103 1.55 6.90 0.51
N THR A 104 1.00 6.55 -0.64
CA THR A 104 1.78 5.87 -1.68
C THR A 104 2.80 6.86 -2.23
N THR A 105 4.07 6.66 -1.89
CA THR A 105 5.16 7.44 -2.47
C THR A 105 5.63 6.73 -3.73
N GLU A 106 5.68 7.43 -4.86
CA GLU A 106 6.40 6.92 -6.03
C GLU A 106 7.89 6.91 -5.68
N TRP A 107 8.43 5.73 -5.39
CA TRP A 107 9.87 5.58 -5.20
C TRP A 107 10.59 5.87 -6.52
N ALA A 108 11.68 6.63 -6.47
CA ALA A 108 12.52 6.87 -7.63
C ALA A 108 12.96 5.52 -8.19
N ARG A 109 12.47 5.17 -9.39
CA ARG A 109 12.68 3.84 -10.00
C ARG A 109 14.15 3.69 -10.35
N GLU A 110 14.95 3.17 -9.43
CA GLU A 110 16.23 2.58 -9.80
C GLU A 110 15.95 1.33 -10.65
N ALA A 111 16.69 1.20 -11.76
CA ALA A 111 16.53 0.05 -12.62
C ALA A 111 16.89 -1.21 -11.83
N PHE A 112 15.95 -2.16 -11.73
CA PHE A 112 16.22 -3.45 -11.09
C PHE A 112 17.46 -4.08 -11.73
N PRO A 113 18.51 -4.43 -10.95
CA PRO A 113 19.80 -4.88 -11.48
C PRO A 113 19.73 -6.23 -12.20
N GLY A 114 18.60 -6.94 -12.11
CA GLY A 114 18.38 -8.23 -12.76
C GLY A 114 17.37 -8.21 -13.92
N SER A 115 17.11 -9.42 -14.42
CA SER A 115 16.08 -9.71 -15.42
C SER A 115 14.90 -10.43 -14.79
N ILE A 116 13.68 -10.00 -15.10
CA ILE A 116 12.45 -10.68 -14.68
C ILE A 116 11.85 -11.33 -15.91
N ARG A 117 11.70 -12.65 -15.89
CA ARG A 117 11.17 -13.43 -17.02
C ARG A 117 9.92 -14.19 -16.60
N VAL A 118 8.86 -14.00 -17.38
CA VAL A 118 7.63 -14.79 -17.30
C VAL A 118 7.74 -15.89 -18.36
N ALA A 119 7.91 -17.14 -17.93
CA ALA A 119 7.93 -18.29 -18.82
C ALA A 119 6.54 -18.94 -18.89
N GLY A 120 6.22 -19.57 -20.03
CA GLY A 120 5.05 -20.45 -20.11
C GLY A 120 5.24 -21.71 -19.24
N MET A 121 4.14 -22.33 -18.81
CA MET A 121 4.11 -23.45 -17.86
C MET A 121 5.15 -24.56 -18.17
N GLU A 122 5.20 -25.04 -19.41
CA GLU A 122 6.13 -26.11 -19.80
C GLU A 122 7.61 -25.73 -19.64
N ILE A 123 7.95 -24.48 -20.00
CA ILE A 123 9.31 -23.96 -19.86
C ILE A 123 9.63 -23.74 -18.39
N ALA A 124 8.68 -23.21 -17.61
CA ALA A 124 8.85 -22.97 -16.18
C ALA A 124 9.10 -24.27 -15.41
N LEU A 125 8.30 -25.32 -15.66
CA LEU A 125 8.49 -26.63 -15.03
C LEU A 125 9.82 -27.28 -15.41
N ARG A 126 10.19 -27.21 -16.70
CA ARG A 126 11.48 -27.69 -17.17
C ARG A 126 12.64 -26.96 -16.48
N GLU A 127 12.54 -25.66 -16.30
CA GLU A 127 13.60 -24.88 -15.66
C GLU A 127 13.64 -25.04 -14.14
N ALA A 128 12.49 -25.21 -13.49
CA ALA A 128 12.41 -25.46 -12.06
C ALA A 128 12.99 -26.84 -11.69
N SER A 129 12.91 -27.80 -12.61
CA SER A 129 13.49 -29.14 -12.45
C SER A 129 14.95 -29.24 -12.90
N GLN A 130 15.49 -28.23 -13.60
CA GLN A 130 16.85 -28.23 -14.10
C GLN A 130 17.82 -27.64 -13.08
N GLN A 131 18.96 -28.29 -12.93
CA GLN A 131 20.09 -27.73 -12.20
C GLN A 131 20.68 -26.56 -12.99
N ARG A 132 20.95 -25.45 -12.31
CA ARG A 132 21.54 -24.24 -12.88
C ARG A 132 22.80 -23.88 -12.10
N LEU A 133 23.77 -23.29 -12.79
CA LEU A 133 24.93 -22.69 -12.15
C LEU A 133 24.48 -21.45 -11.39
N GLY A 134 24.71 -21.41 -10.08
CA GLY A 134 24.28 -20.33 -9.20
C GLY A 134 23.39 -20.84 -8.07
N THR A 135 22.73 -19.91 -7.38
CA THR A 135 21.88 -20.21 -6.24
C THR A 135 20.41 -20.03 -6.61
N THR A 136 19.60 -21.07 -6.41
CA THR A 136 18.16 -21.05 -6.68
C THR A 136 17.38 -20.95 -5.36
N LEU A 137 16.50 -19.97 -5.27
CA LEU A 137 15.51 -19.82 -4.22
C LEU A 137 14.12 -20.02 -4.79
N TRP A 138 13.25 -20.66 -4.02
CA TRP A 138 11.83 -20.82 -4.33
C TRP A 138 11.04 -19.99 -3.36
N SER A 139 10.27 -19.04 -3.85
CA SER A 139 9.39 -18.20 -3.03
C SER A 139 7.93 -18.59 -3.24
N ASP A 140 7.14 -18.59 -2.17
CA ASP A 140 5.71 -18.91 -2.21
C ASP A 140 4.94 -18.03 -1.22
N GLY A 141 3.76 -17.57 -1.62
CA GLY A 141 2.84 -16.77 -0.82
C GLY A 141 1.56 -17.54 -0.53
N SER A 142 1.22 -17.69 0.76
CA SER A 142 0.03 -18.45 1.17
C SER A 142 -1.01 -17.59 1.88
N ARG A 143 -2.28 -17.96 1.70
CA ARG A 143 -3.41 -17.47 2.48
C ARG A 143 -4.33 -18.61 2.88
N GLN A 144 -4.63 -18.70 4.16
CA GLN A 144 -5.59 -19.66 4.71
C GLN A 144 -7.03 -19.15 4.55
N GLU A 145 -7.99 -20.06 4.61
CA GLU A 145 -9.43 -19.72 4.65
C GLU A 145 -9.79 -18.80 5.83
N SER A 146 -9.04 -18.93 6.93
CA SER A 146 -9.13 -18.05 8.11
C SER A 146 -8.71 -16.60 7.85
N GLY A 147 -8.21 -16.29 6.65
CA GLY A 147 -7.70 -14.97 6.27
C GLY A 147 -6.26 -14.70 6.71
N ARG A 148 -5.61 -15.65 7.39
CA ARG A 148 -4.19 -15.56 7.75
C ARG A 148 -3.30 -15.72 6.53
N THR A 149 -2.27 -14.90 6.43
CA THR A 149 -1.32 -14.84 5.32
C THR A 149 0.11 -15.08 5.82
N GLY A 150 0.95 -15.63 4.94
CA GLY A 150 2.36 -15.85 5.22
C GLY A 150 3.16 -15.99 3.93
N ALA A 151 4.43 -15.61 4.00
CA ALA A 151 5.39 -15.70 2.93
C ALA A 151 6.47 -16.71 3.29
N GLY A 152 6.90 -17.51 2.32
CA GLY A 152 7.92 -18.54 2.50
C GLY A 152 8.99 -18.47 1.42
N VAL A 153 10.22 -18.78 1.80
CA VAL A 153 11.33 -18.99 0.87
C VAL A 153 12.04 -20.27 1.23
N ALA A 154 12.29 -21.11 0.23
CA ALA A 154 13.12 -22.29 0.35
C ALA A 154 14.41 -22.10 -0.45
N LEU A 155 15.52 -22.52 0.13
CA LEU A 155 16.84 -22.50 -0.48
C LEU A 155 17.43 -23.92 -0.41
N GLN A 156 17.99 -24.37 -1.52
CA GLN A 156 18.90 -25.50 -1.52
C GLN A 156 20.31 -24.99 -1.87
N PRO A 157 21.22 -24.87 -0.88
CA PRO A 157 22.53 -24.24 -1.09
C PRO A 157 23.40 -24.96 -2.12
N MET A 158 23.30 -26.29 -2.18
CA MET A 158 23.97 -27.14 -3.16
C MET A 158 23.11 -28.36 -3.48
N PRO A 159 23.25 -28.96 -4.68
CA PRO A 159 22.51 -30.17 -5.03
C PRO A 159 22.70 -31.29 -3.99
N GLY A 160 21.59 -31.76 -3.42
CA GLY A 160 21.59 -32.82 -2.40
C GLY A 160 21.91 -32.36 -0.98
N ALA A 161 22.19 -31.07 -0.77
CA ALA A 161 22.24 -30.47 0.56
C ALA A 161 20.84 -30.44 1.18
N PRO A 162 20.74 -30.43 2.52
CA PRO A 162 19.47 -30.24 3.21
C PRO A 162 18.83 -28.92 2.78
N TRP A 163 17.51 -28.94 2.69
CA TRP A 163 16.71 -27.76 2.39
C TRP A 163 16.70 -26.82 3.59
N GLU A 164 16.87 -25.53 3.32
CA GLU A 164 16.65 -24.46 4.28
C GLU A 164 15.36 -23.73 3.91
N SER A 165 14.59 -23.34 4.92
CA SER A 165 13.40 -22.52 4.72
C SER A 165 13.40 -21.30 5.65
N LEU A 166 12.77 -20.23 5.17
CA LEU A 166 12.47 -19.03 5.92
C LEU A 166 10.99 -18.71 5.71
N GLU A 167 10.24 -18.63 6.80
CA GLU A 167 8.80 -18.38 6.77
C GLU A 167 8.47 -17.19 7.66
N VAL A 168 7.68 -16.25 7.14
CA VAL A 168 7.28 -15.03 7.84
C VAL A 168 5.76 -14.94 7.89
N PRO A 169 5.14 -14.93 9.10
CA PRO A 169 3.71 -14.71 9.23
C PRO A 169 3.38 -13.24 9.00
N MET A 170 2.42 -12.96 8.12
CA MET A 170 1.98 -11.60 7.78
C MET A 170 0.68 -11.20 8.50
N GLY A 171 0.04 -12.12 9.21
CA GLY A 171 -1.22 -11.84 9.91
C GLY A 171 -2.43 -11.85 8.96
N THR A 172 -3.41 -11.00 9.21
CA THR A 172 -4.69 -10.98 8.47
C THR A 172 -4.89 -9.64 7.77
N GLY A 173 -5.61 -9.64 6.64
CA GLY A 173 -5.95 -8.42 5.90
C GLY A 173 -5.15 -8.22 4.60
N TYR A 174 -4.11 -9.03 4.40
CA TYR A 174 -3.35 -9.10 3.16
C TYR A 174 -3.96 -10.11 2.18
N GLU A 175 -3.73 -9.90 0.89
CA GLU A 175 -4.10 -10.85 -0.16
C GLU A 175 -2.97 -11.88 -0.38
N VAL A 176 -3.29 -13.00 -1.02
CA VAL A 176 -2.27 -13.98 -1.47
C VAL A 176 -1.22 -13.28 -2.31
N PHE A 177 -1.66 -12.35 -3.15
CA PHE A 177 -0.79 -11.55 -4.00
C PHE A 177 0.24 -10.72 -3.22
N ASP A 178 -0.14 -10.14 -2.07
CA ASP A 178 0.80 -9.40 -1.22
C ASP A 178 1.83 -10.34 -0.61
N ALA A 179 1.40 -11.53 -0.19
CA ALA A 179 2.28 -12.55 0.36
C ALA A 179 3.31 -13.03 -0.66
N GLU A 180 2.93 -13.20 -1.92
CA GLU A 180 3.84 -13.53 -3.03
C GLU A 180 4.93 -12.47 -3.23
N LEU A 181 4.55 -11.19 -3.23
CA LEU A 181 5.51 -10.10 -3.39
C LEU A 181 6.48 -10.02 -2.20
N VAL A 182 5.98 -10.22 -0.97
CA VAL A 182 6.81 -10.28 0.23
C VAL A 182 7.76 -11.47 0.17
N ALA A 183 7.31 -12.64 -0.30
CA ALA A 183 8.17 -13.82 -0.45
C ALA A 183 9.34 -13.57 -1.41
N VAL A 184 9.10 -12.85 -2.52
CA VAL A 184 10.18 -12.46 -3.45
C VAL A 184 11.15 -11.48 -2.82
N ALA A 185 10.65 -10.45 -2.11
CA ALA A 185 11.51 -9.49 -1.42
C ALA A 185 12.38 -10.19 -0.37
N LEU A 186 11.76 -11.07 0.43
CA LEU A 186 12.42 -11.88 1.43
C LEU A 186 13.50 -12.78 0.81
N ALA A 187 13.25 -13.38 -0.35
CA ALA A 187 14.25 -14.20 -1.04
C ALA A 187 15.49 -13.40 -1.47
N LEU A 188 15.29 -12.17 -1.95
CA LEU A 188 16.38 -11.29 -2.35
C LEU A 188 17.17 -10.76 -1.15
N GLU A 189 16.48 -10.33 -0.09
CA GLU A 189 17.12 -9.94 1.17
C GLU A 189 17.92 -11.09 1.76
N TRP A 190 17.35 -12.29 1.78
CA TRP A 190 18.00 -13.48 2.30
C TRP A 190 19.28 -13.85 1.51
N ALA A 191 19.26 -13.63 0.19
CA ALA A 191 20.42 -13.81 -0.65
C ALA A 191 21.52 -12.75 -0.40
N LEU A 192 21.12 -11.50 -0.17
CA LEU A 192 22.04 -10.39 0.14
C LEU A 192 22.71 -10.57 1.50
N ASP A 193 21.92 -10.83 2.55
CA ASP A 193 22.43 -10.99 3.92
C ASP A 193 23.47 -12.11 4.01
N ARG A 194 23.25 -13.19 3.26
CA ARG A 194 24.11 -14.37 3.26
C ARG A 194 25.23 -14.33 2.23
N HIS A 195 25.29 -13.27 1.42
CA HIS A 195 26.30 -13.11 0.38
C HIS A 195 26.38 -14.36 -0.50
N LEU A 196 25.22 -14.89 -0.90
CA LEU A 196 25.15 -16.15 -1.65
C LEU A 196 25.96 -16.04 -2.97
N PRO A 197 26.76 -17.06 -3.31
CA PRO A 197 27.70 -16.95 -4.42
C PRO A 197 26.99 -17.11 -5.78
N GLY A 198 27.53 -16.42 -6.78
CA GLY A 198 27.12 -16.56 -8.18
C GLY A 198 25.79 -15.85 -8.52
N PRO A 199 25.20 -16.15 -9.68
CA PRO A 199 23.90 -15.59 -10.05
C PRO A 199 22.79 -16.16 -9.14
N ILE A 200 21.92 -15.27 -8.66
CA ILE A 200 20.75 -15.60 -7.85
C ILE A 200 19.54 -15.77 -8.77
N TYR A 201 18.83 -16.90 -8.63
CA TYR A 201 17.57 -17.17 -9.31
C TYR A 201 16.47 -17.31 -8.27
N VAL A 202 15.44 -16.45 -8.34
CA VAL A 202 14.23 -16.60 -7.53
C VAL A 202 13.13 -17.15 -8.44
N LEU A 203 12.60 -18.31 -8.09
CA LEU A 203 11.53 -18.99 -8.80
C LEU A 203 10.22 -18.83 -8.03
N LEU A 204 9.16 -18.50 -8.77
CA LEU A 204 7.80 -18.34 -8.27
C LEU A 204 6.82 -18.85 -9.33
N ASP A 205 5.67 -19.35 -8.88
CA ASP A 205 4.58 -19.86 -9.71
C ASP A 205 3.46 -18.83 -9.93
N ALA A 206 3.40 -17.77 -9.11
CA ALA A 206 2.46 -16.66 -9.23
C ALA A 206 2.77 -15.73 -10.40
N GLN A 207 2.27 -16.05 -11.60
CA GLN A 207 2.46 -15.25 -12.82
C GLN A 207 2.02 -13.78 -12.66
N ASN A 208 0.97 -13.51 -11.87
CA ASN A 208 0.50 -12.17 -11.56
C ASN A 208 1.55 -11.34 -10.81
N ALA A 209 2.26 -11.96 -9.84
CA ALA A 209 3.34 -11.31 -9.11
C ALA A 209 4.52 -10.99 -10.03
N ILE A 210 4.91 -11.93 -10.90
CA ILE A 210 5.99 -11.72 -11.89
C ILE A 210 5.63 -10.56 -12.83
N ASN A 211 4.40 -10.52 -13.35
CA ASN A 211 3.93 -9.43 -14.20
C ASN A 211 4.01 -8.07 -13.50
N ARG A 212 3.65 -8.00 -12.21
CA ARG A 212 3.75 -6.76 -11.44
C ARG A 212 5.20 -6.30 -11.29
N LEU A 213 6.12 -7.22 -10.99
CA LEU A 213 7.55 -6.92 -10.91
C LEU A 213 8.08 -6.36 -12.24
N GLN A 214 7.55 -6.83 -13.39
CA GLN A 214 7.89 -6.27 -14.70
C GLN A 214 7.30 -4.87 -14.93
N THR A 215 6.08 -4.58 -14.46
CA THR A 215 5.46 -3.25 -14.65
C THR A 215 6.17 -2.11 -13.91
N THR A 216 7.03 -2.43 -12.93
CA THR A 216 7.94 -1.44 -12.34
C THR A 216 9.00 -0.97 -13.33
N LYS A 217 9.22 -1.69 -14.44
CA LYS A 217 10.31 -1.46 -15.40
C LYS A 217 10.01 -0.41 -16.50
N THR A 218 8.79 0.11 -16.65
CA THR A 218 8.48 1.08 -17.73
C THR A 218 7.45 2.14 -17.33
N ARG A 219 7.93 3.35 -17.05
CA ARG A 219 7.31 4.58 -17.56
C ARG A 219 8.45 5.28 -18.27
N THR A 220 8.71 4.87 -19.50
CA THR A 220 9.44 5.71 -20.44
C THR A 220 8.66 7.01 -20.51
N ASP A 221 9.26 8.09 -20.03
CA ASP A 221 8.72 9.43 -20.24
C ASP A 221 8.53 9.61 -21.76
N PRO A 222 7.34 9.98 -22.24
CA PRO A 222 7.22 10.48 -23.60
C PRO A 222 8.01 11.79 -23.65
N SER A 223 9.14 11.74 -24.34
CA SER A 223 9.90 12.91 -24.75
C SER A 223 9.04 13.84 -25.60
N ALA A 224 9.18 15.14 -25.31
CA ALA A 224 8.71 16.35 -26.03
C ALA A 224 7.29 16.84 -25.72
#